data_AF-A0A7G1IGP3-F1
#
_entry.id   AF-A0A7G1IGP3-F1
#
_cell.length_a   1.000
_cell.length_b   1.000
_cell.length_c   1.000
_cell.angle_alpha   90.00
_cell.angle_beta   90.00
_cell.angle_gamma   90.00
#
_symmetry.space_group_name_H-M   'P 1'
#
loop_
_entity.id
_entity.type
_entity.pdbx_description
1 polymer ?
#
loop_
_entity_poly.entity_id
_entity_poly.type
_entity_poly.pdbx_seq_one_letter_code
_entity_poly.pdbx_strand_id
1 'polypeptide(L)' 'MYGLFHGPRLREMDARHGGSIIDAQIARAVADAPWPAELAADVAAVTTADFDVVSRDERDINHDIQDSLDLIAIAVRP' A
#
# COMPACT_ATOMS: atom_id res chain seq x y z
N MET A 1 10.93 12.83 -8.25
CA MET A 1 10.31 12.41 -6.97
C MET A 1 9.51 11.16 -7.26
N TYR A 2 9.61 10.12 -6.42
CA TYR A 2 8.88 8.88 -6.61
C TYR A 2 7.76 8.74 -5.59
N GLY A 3 6.63 8.17 -5.99
CA GLY A 3 5.55 7.77 -5.09
C GLY A 3 5.58 6.26 -4.85
N LEU A 4 5.29 5.85 -3.62
CA LEU A 4 5.07 4.45 -3.24
C LEU A 4 3.58 4.12 -3.34
N PHE A 5 3.23 3.07 -4.08
CA PHE A 5 1.85 2.65 -4.30
C PHE A 5 1.67 1.17 -3.98
N HIS A 6 0.43 0.76 -3.71
CA HIS A 6 0.07 -0.65 -3.66
C HIS A 6 0.25 -1.29 -5.04
N GLY A 7 1.06 -2.32 -5.12
CA GLY A 7 1.19 -3.17 -6.29
C GLY A 7 -0.04 -4.08 -6.48
N PRO A 8 -0.13 -4.81 -7.60
CA PRO A 8 -1.32 -5.59 -7.97
C PRO A 8 -1.81 -6.54 -6.87
N ARG A 9 -0.90 -7.30 -6.24
CA ARG A 9 -1.28 -8.25 -5.20
C ARG A 9 -1.83 -7.54 -3.95
N LEU A 10 -1.28 -6.38 -3.58
CA LEU A 10 -1.75 -5.63 -2.42
C LEU A 10 -3.13 -5.00 -2.67
N ARG A 11 -3.40 -4.55 -3.91
CA ARG A 11 -4.74 -4.11 -4.32
C ARG A 11 -5.77 -5.24 -4.26
N GLU A 12 -5.38 -6.48 -4.58
CA GLU A 12 -6.26 -7.63 -4.37
C GLU A 12 -6.53 -7.89 -2.89
N MET A 13 -5.55 -7.63 -2.00
CA MET A 13 -5.77 -7.68 -0.55
C MET A 13 -6.75 -6.58 -0.11
N ASP A 14 -6.56 -5.35 -0.59
CA ASP A 14 -7.47 -4.24 -0.30
C ASP A 14 -8.90 -4.59 -0.66
N ALA A 15 -9.13 -5.16 -1.85
CA ALA A 15 -10.44 -5.56 -2.31
C ALA A 15 -11.10 -6.59 -1.36
N ARG A 16 -10.33 -7.53 -0.78
CA ARG A 16 -10.84 -8.47 0.23
C ARG A 16 -11.25 -7.79 1.52
N HIS A 17 -10.57 -6.70 1.88
CA HIS A 17 -10.77 -5.97 3.15
C HIS A 17 -11.64 -4.71 3.02
N GLY A 18 -12.45 -4.62 1.97
CA GLY A 18 -13.40 -3.51 1.79
C GLY A 18 -12.83 -2.27 1.10
N GLY A 19 -11.75 -2.45 0.34
CA GLY A 19 -11.10 -1.40 -0.46
C GLY A 19 -9.82 -0.85 0.16
N SER A 20 -9.50 -1.22 1.41
CA SER A 20 -8.27 -0.78 2.09
C SER A 20 -7.93 -1.74 3.24
N ILE A 21 -6.84 -2.50 3.10
CA ILE A 21 -6.33 -3.34 4.18
C ILE A 21 -5.85 -2.51 5.37
N ILE A 22 -5.47 -1.25 5.14
CA ILE A 22 -5.06 -0.31 6.19
C ILE A 22 -6.28 0.12 7.02
N ASP A 23 -7.39 0.50 6.38
CA ASP A 23 -8.61 0.87 7.10
C ASP A 23 -9.17 -0.31 7.90
N ALA A 24 -9.06 -1.53 7.36
CA ALA A 24 -9.41 -2.74 8.10
C ALA A 24 -8.56 -2.93 9.37
N GLN A 25 -7.27 -2.62 9.33
CA GLN A 25 -6.41 -2.64 10.53
C GLN A 25 -6.79 -1.54 11.53
N ILE A 26 -7.00 -0.31 11.05
CA ILE A 26 -7.36 0.85 11.87
C ILE A 26 -8.69 0.62 12.58
N ALA A 27 -9.70 0.10 11.88
CA ALA A 27 -11.01 -0.16 12.46
C ALA A 27 -10.93 -1.12 13.66
N ARG A 28 -10.04 -2.11 13.63
CA ARG A 28 -9.84 -3.05 14.75
C ARG A 28 -9.10 -2.39 15.91
N ALA A 29 -8.07 -1.60 15.63
CA ALA A 29 -7.35 -0.84 16.65
C ALA A 29 -8.25 0.17 17.36
N VAL A 30 -9.08 0.91 16.62
CA VAL A 30 -10.05 1.88 17.18
C VAL A 30 -11.12 1.17 18.02
N ALA A 31 -11.54 -0.03 17.62
CA ALA A 31 -12.49 -0.84 18.37
C ALA A 31 -11.87 -1.58 19.57
N ASP A 32 -10.56 -1.44 19.82
CA ASP A 32 -9.80 -2.21 20.82
C ASP A 32 -10.04 -3.73 20.70
N ALA A 33 -10.10 -4.21 19.45
CA ALA A 33 -10.39 -5.59 19.12
C ALA A 33 -9.22 -6.25 18.39
N PRO A 34 -8.99 -7.57 18.58
CA PRO A 34 -7.96 -8.27 17.83
C PRO A 34 -8.29 -8.31 16.34
N TRP A 35 -7.25 -8.47 15.52
CA TRP A 35 -7.43 -8.73 14.10
C TRP A 35 -8.07 -10.11 13.86
N PRO A 36 -9.06 -10.22 12.97
CA PRO A 36 -9.48 -11.50 12.44
C PRO A 36 -8.31 -12.26 11.82
N ALA A 37 -8.33 -13.59 11.88
CA ALA A 37 -7.23 -14.43 11.40
C ALA A 37 -6.86 -14.17 9.93
N GLU A 38 -7.86 -13.90 9.07
CA GLU A 38 -7.65 -13.58 7.66
C GLU A 38 -6.89 -12.25 7.47
N LEU A 39 -7.29 -11.20 8.20
CA LEU A 39 -6.59 -9.90 8.17
C LEU A 39 -5.14 -10.05 8.67
N ALA A 40 -4.93 -10.79 9.76
CA ALA A 40 -3.60 -11.02 10.29
C ALA A 40 -2.70 -11.80 9.30
N ALA A 41 -3.27 -12.82 8.63
CA ALA A 41 -2.54 -13.59 7.62
C ALA A 41 -2.18 -12.75 6.40
N ASP A 42 -3.10 -11.92 5.91
CA ASP A 42 -2.86 -11.04 4.78
C ASP A 42 -1.79 -10.00 5.10
N VAL A 43 -1.87 -9.33 6.26
CA VAL A 43 -0.85 -8.36 6.71
C VAL A 43 0.51 -9.04 6.87
N ALA A 44 0.56 -10.23 7.46
CA ALA A 44 1.81 -10.98 7.62
C ALA A 44 2.41 -11.45 6.29
N ALA A 45 1.59 -11.60 5.24
CA ALA A 45 2.03 -12.01 3.93
C ALA A 45 2.57 -10.84 3.08
N VAL A 46 2.43 -9.59 3.50
CA VAL A 46 2.93 -8.42 2.74
C VAL A 46 4.45 -8.45 2.67
N THR A 47 4.98 -8.19 1.47
CA THR A 47 6.41 -8.13 1.17
C THR A 47 6.73 -6.85 0.41
N THR A 48 8.01 -6.53 0.26
CA THR A 48 8.45 -5.38 -0.53
C THR A 48 8.09 -5.49 -2.01
N ALA A 49 7.87 -6.70 -2.53
CA ALA A 49 7.48 -6.92 -3.93
C ALA A 49 6.03 -6.52 -4.23
N ASP A 50 5.26 -6.19 -3.20
CA ASP A 50 3.85 -5.80 -3.32
C ASP A 50 3.64 -4.31 -3.46
N PHE A 51 4.73 -3.56 -3.67
CA PHE A 51 4.70 -2.12 -3.82
C PHE A 51 5.31 -1.71 -5.15
N ASP A 52 4.66 -0.75 -5.79
CA ASP A 52 5.15 -0.08 -6.99
C ASP A 52 5.79 1.25 -6.60
N VAL A 53 6.98 1.54 -7.15
CA VAL A 53 7.64 2.83 -7.00
C VAL A 53 7.60 3.54 -8.35
N VAL A 54 6.77 4.57 -8.46
CA VAL A 54 6.49 5.25 -9.74
C VAL A 54 7.08 6.66 -9.71
N SER A 55 7.79 7.04 -10.78
CA SER A 55 8.31 8.42 -10.88
C SER A 55 7.18 9.39 -11.22
N ARG A 56 7.18 10.58 -10.60
CA ARG A 56 6.29 11.68 -11.00
C ARG A 56 6.43 12.05 -12.49
N ASP A 57 7.63 11.88 -13.04
CA ASP A 57 7.95 12.29 -14.41
C ASP A 57 7.55 11.23 -15.45
N GLU A 58 7.38 9.97 -15.02
CA GLU A 58 6.69 8.97 -15.81
C GLU A 58 5.21 9.36 -15.77
N ARG A 59 4.67 9.84 -16.91
CA ARG A 59 3.25 10.14 -17.04
C ARG A 59 2.43 8.85 -17.01
N ASP A 60 2.41 8.18 -15.88
CA ASP A 60 1.45 7.14 -15.60
C ASP A 60 0.14 7.82 -15.19
N ILE A 61 -0.80 7.85 -16.13
CA ILE A 61 -2.12 8.47 -15.96
C ILE A 61 -2.95 7.84 -14.84
N ASN A 62 -2.50 6.72 -14.27
CA ASN A 62 -3.21 5.96 -13.26
C ASN A 62 -2.74 6.23 -11.82
N HIS A 63 -1.68 7.02 -11.64
CA HIS A 63 -1.07 7.27 -10.32
C HIS A 63 -0.86 8.76 -10.09
N ASP A 64 -1.84 9.44 -9.48
CA ASP A 64 -1.58 10.76 -8.92
C ASP A 64 -0.62 10.61 -7.74
N ILE A 65 0.42 11.45 -7.69
CA ILE A 65 1.39 11.44 -6.59
C ILE A 65 0.73 11.75 -5.24
N GLN A 66 -0.42 12.44 -5.22
CA GLN A 66 -1.22 12.66 -4.01
C GLN A 66 -1.85 11.38 -3.45
N ASP A 67 -2.01 10.35 -4.27
CA ASP A 67 -2.57 9.06 -3.85
C ASP A 67 -1.47 8.08 -3.39
N SER A 68 -0.20 8.50 -3.40
CA SER A 68 0.90 7.68 -2.91
C SER A 68 0.87 7.52 -1.39
N LEU A 69 1.29 6.36 -0.90
CA LEU A 69 1.44 6.09 0.53
C LEU A 69 2.55 6.94 1.16
N ASP A 70 3.64 7.14 0.42
CA ASP A 70 4.78 7.94 0.83
C ASP A 70 5.60 8.39 -0.39
N LEU A 71 6.45 9.40 -0.17
CA LEU A 71 7.36 9.94 -1.16
C LEU A 71 8.77 9.39 -0.96
N ILE A 72 9.33 8.82 -2.03
CA ILE A 72 10.64 8.18 -2.02
C ILE A 72 11.64 9.02 -2.82
N ALA A 73 12.78 9.30 -2.21
CA ALA A 73 13.93 9.94 -2.84
C ALA A 73 15.08 8.95 -2.97
N ILE A 74 15.55 8.71 -4.20
CA ILE A 74 16.64 7.78 -4.50
C ILE A 74 17.86 8.58 -4.91
N ALA A 75 18.95 8.47 -4.14
CA ALA A 75 20.24 9.03 -4.52
C ALA A 75 20.93 8.10 -5.51
N VAL A 76 21.28 8.62 -6.69
CA VAL A 76 22.04 7.89 -7.71
C VAL A 76 23.46 8.41 -7.77
N ARG A 77 24.43 7.52 -7.98
CA ARG A 77 25.81 7.93 -8.30
C ARG A 77 25.82 8.45 -9.75
N PRO A 78 26.41 9.63 -10.02
CA PRO A 78 26.52 10.15 -11.38
C PRO A 78 27.44 9.32 -12.25
#